data_AF-A0A3R7E7K5-F1
#
_entry.id   AF-A0A3R7E7K5-F1
#
_cell.length_a   1.000
_cell.length_b   1.000
_cell.length_c   1.000
_cell.angle_alpha   90.00
_cell.angle_beta   90.00
_cell.angle_gamma   90.00
#
_symmetry.space_group_name_H-M   'P 1'
#
loop_
_entity.id
_entity.type
_entity.pdbx_description
1 polymer ?
#
loop_
_entity_poly.entity_id
_entity_poly.type
_entity_poly.pdbx_seq_one_letter_code
_entity_poly.pdbx_strand_id
1 'polypeptide(L)'
;PACASPLFKMKSGDLWCARCKKRVVVVREDGEITEAVTAPLLDTLESTLITKIGEINEKMQGESEIEQLQRLGGVLSTMLESLERVRRIKRMGKA
;
A
#
# COMPACT_ATOMS: atom_id res chain seq x y z
N PRO A 1 -23.19 10.69 7.23
CA PRO A 1 -21.82 10.46 7.78
C PRO A 1 -21.93 9.88 9.21
N ALA A 2 -20.99 9.04 9.64
CA ALA A 2 -21.04 8.33 10.93
C ALA A 2 -21.14 9.25 12.17
N CYS A 3 -20.71 10.50 12.06
CA CYS A 3 -20.77 11.49 13.14
C CYS A 3 -21.86 12.56 12.95
N ALA A 4 -22.74 12.40 11.96
CA ALA A 4 -23.81 13.32 11.58
C ALA A 4 -23.40 14.80 11.36
N SER A 5 -22.10 15.07 11.21
CA SER A 5 -21.58 16.42 10.95
C SER A 5 -21.66 16.78 9.47
N PRO A 6 -21.92 18.07 9.12
CA PRO A 6 -21.77 18.58 7.76
C PRO A 6 -20.36 18.30 7.21
N LEU A 7 -20.28 17.93 5.92
CA LEU A 7 -19.03 17.64 5.21
C LEU A 7 -18.63 18.85 4.36
N PHE A 8 -17.33 19.11 4.31
CA PHE A 8 -16.75 20.19 3.52
C PHE A 8 -16.04 19.62 2.29
N LYS A 9 -16.27 20.22 1.13
CA LYS A 9 -15.53 19.89 -0.09
C LYS A 9 -14.27 20.77 -0.17
N MET A 10 -13.11 20.13 -0.12
CA MET A 10 -11.81 20.81 -0.24
C MET A 10 -11.54 21.18 -1.70
N LYS A 11 -10.62 22.13 -1.92
CA LYS A 11 -10.18 22.53 -3.28
C LYS A 11 -9.59 21.37 -4.09
N SER A 12 -9.06 20.35 -3.42
CA SER A 12 -8.58 19.10 -4.04
C SER A 12 -9.70 18.17 -4.54
N GLY A 13 -10.96 18.45 -4.21
CA GLY A 13 -12.11 17.59 -4.51
C GLY A 13 -12.49 16.62 -3.39
N ASP A 14 -11.66 16.52 -2.34
CA ASP A 14 -11.91 15.63 -1.19
C ASP A 14 -13.04 16.12 -0.28
N LEU A 15 -13.82 15.19 0.28
CA LEU A 15 -14.76 15.48 1.35
C LEU A 15 -14.07 15.35 2.72
N TRP A 16 -14.25 16.36 3.57
CA TRP A 16 -13.61 16.46 4.88
C TRP A 16 -14.66 16.64 5.99
N CYS A 17 -14.50 15.90 7.08
CA CYS A 17 -15.28 16.09 8.28
C CYS A 17 -14.49 16.90 9.31
N ALA A 18 -14.90 18.14 9.57
CA ALA A 18 -14.24 19.03 10.53
C ALA A 18 -14.32 18.50 11.98
N ARG A 19 -15.41 17.80 12.32
CA ARG A 19 -15.63 17.22 13.66
C ARG A 19 -14.69 16.03 13.93
N CYS A 20 -14.55 15.13 12.97
CA CYS A 20 -13.70 13.95 13.12
C CYS A 20 -12.23 14.20 12.74
N LYS A 21 -11.94 15.32 12.07
CA LYS A 21 -10.64 15.64 11.46
C LYS A 21 -10.14 14.52 10.54
N LYS A 22 -11.06 13.98 9.74
CA LYS A 22 -10.80 12.85 8.83
C LYS A 22 -11.39 13.13 7.45
N ARG A 23 -10.73 12.58 6.43
CA ARG A 23 -11.25 12.49 5.06
C ARG A 23 -12.46 11.54 5.05
N VAL A 24 -13.51 11.95 4.36
CA VAL A 24 -14.74 11.18 4.17
C VAL A 24 -14.82 10.77 2.72
N VAL A 25 -15.18 9.52 2.48
CA VAL A 25 -15.33 8.96 1.13
C VAL A 25 -16.80 8.59 0.97
N VAL A 26 -17.42 9.01 -0.14
CA VAL A 26 -18.81 8.65 -0.46
C VAL A 26 -18.78 7.31 -1.17
N VAL A 27 -19.62 6.41 -0.67
CA VAL A 27 -19.64 4.99 -0.99
C VAL A 27 -20.92 4.73 -1.78
N ARG A 28 -20.79 4.25 -3.02
CA ARG A 28 -21.90 3.64 -3.78
C ARG A 28 -21.85 2.13 -3.56
N GLU A 29 -23.01 1.49 -3.40
CA GLU A 29 -23.14 0.10 -2.88
C GLU A 29 -22.56 -0.99 -3.80
N ASP A 30 -22.05 -0.65 -4.99
CA ASP A 30 -21.82 -1.55 -6.11
C ASP A 30 -20.34 -1.78 -6.51
N GLY A 31 -19.35 -1.32 -5.72
CA GLY A 31 -17.96 -1.82 -5.84
C GLY A 31 -16.84 -0.78 -5.96
N GLU A 32 -17.15 0.52 -6.10
CA GLU A 32 -16.14 1.59 -6.21
C GLU A 32 -15.37 1.84 -4.89
N ILE A 33 -15.92 1.41 -3.76
CA ILE A 33 -15.36 1.63 -2.40
C ILE A 33 -14.04 0.88 -2.22
N THR A 34 -13.99 -0.34 -2.75
CA THR A 34 -12.83 -1.21 -2.65
C THR A 34 -11.68 -0.60 -3.41
N GLU A 35 -11.87 -0.11 -4.62
CA GLU A 35 -10.78 0.46 -5.43
C GLU A 35 -10.22 1.76 -4.85
N ALA A 36 -11.08 2.67 -4.37
CA ALA A 36 -10.64 3.96 -3.83
C ALA A 36 -9.82 3.86 -2.54
N VAL A 37 -10.05 2.80 -1.74
CA VAL A 37 -9.29 2.53 -0.49
C VAL A 37 -8.13 1.55 -0.73
N THR A 38 -8.28 0.59 -1.63
CA THR A 38 -7.23 -0.40 -1.93
C THR A 38 -6.09 0.19 -2.74
N ALA A 39 -6.34 1.12 -3.66
CA ALA A 39 -5.27 1.72 -4.46
C ALA A 39 -4.21 2.45 -3.59
N PRO A 40 -4.57 3.36 -2.66
CA PRO A 40 -3.59 3.98 -1.75
C PRO A 40 -2.88 2.99 -0.82
N LEU A 41 -3.59 1.94 -0.38
CA LEU A 41 -3.00 0.89 0.46
C LEU A 41 -1.96 0.07 -0.30
N LEU A 42 -2.27 -0.31 -1.54
CA LEU A 42 -1.37 -1.05 -2.42
C LEU A 42 -0.16 -0.20 -2.83
N ASP A 43 -0.32 1.11 -3.02
CA ASP A 43 0.80 2.04 -3.24
C ASP A 43 1.75 2.10 -2.03
N THR A 44 1.18 2.15 -0.82
CA THR A 44 1.96 2.16 0.43
C THR A 44 2.68 0.83 0.64
N LEU A 45 2.01 -0.29 0.36
CA LEU A 45 2.58 -1.63 0.46
C LEU A 45 3.71 -1.84 -0.55
N GLU A 46 3.51 -1.41 -1.81
CA GLU A 46 4.57 -1.44 -2.84
C GLU A 46 5.80 -0.65 -2.39
N SER A 47 5.61 0.57 -1.90
CA SER A 47 6.71 1.42 -1.42
C SER A 47 7.46 0.77 -0.24
N THR A 48 6.72 0.13 0.67
CA THR A 48 7.30 -0.61 1.80
C THR A 48 8.12 -1.81 1.33
N LEU A 49 7.60 -2.59 0.39
CA LEU A 49 8.31 -3.75 -0.17
C LEU A 49 9.60 -3.33 -0.87
N ILE A 50 9.57 -2.26 -1.68
CA ILE A 50 10.77 -1.73 -2.35
C ILE A 50 11.83 -1.30 -1.32
N THR A 51 11.40 -0.59 -0.27
CA THR A 51 12.31 -0.16 0.81
C THR A 51 12.94 -1.35 1.51
N LYS A 52 12.14 -2.36 1.88
CA LYS A 52 12.64 -3.58 2.55
C LYS A 52 13.54 -4.43 1.66
N ILE A 53 13.28 -4.49 0.36
CA ILE A 53 14.18 -5.14 -0.60
C ILE A 53 15.55 -4.45 -0.60
N GLY A 54 15.59 -3.12 -0.59
CA GLY A 54 16.83 -2.35 -0.46
C GLY A 54 17.59 -2.68 0.82
N GLU A 55 16.91 -2.66 1.97
CA GLU A 55 17.51 -3.01 3.27
C GLU A 55 18.06 -4.44 3.31
N ILE A 56 17.38 -5.41 2.68
CA ILE A 56 17.86 -6.79 2.59
C ILE A 56 19.09 -6.88 1.70
N ASN A 57 19.10 -6.17 0.57
CA ASN A 57 20.25 -6.14 -0.33
C ASN A 57 21.49 -5.55 0.37
N GLU A 58 21.35 -4.46 1.13
CA GLU A 58 22.45 -3.89 1.91
C GLU A 58 22.99 -4.89 2.94
N LYS A 59 22.13 -5.64 3.62
CA LYS A 59 22.56 -6.71 4.54
C LYS A 59 23.32 -7.83 3.82
N MET A 60 22.86 -8.24 2.64
CA MET A 60 23.52 -9.28 1.85
C MET A 60 24.91 -8.84 1.35
N GLN A 61 25.11 -7.56 1.04
CA GLN A 61 26.42 -7.05 0.60
C GLN A 61 27.51 -7.19 1.67
N GLY A 62 27.13 -7.10 2.95
CA GLY A 62 28.05 -7.22 4.08
C GLY A 62 28.13 -8.63 4.68
N GLU A 63 27.36 -9.60 4.17
CA GLU A 63 27.27 -10.94 4.76
C GLU A 63 28.24 -11.91 4.08
N SER A 64 28.99 -12.66 4.89
CA SER A 64 29.95 -13.67 4.43
C SER A 64 29.56 -15.09 4.83
N GLU A 65 28.67 -15.24 5.81
CA GLU A 65 28.17 -16.55 6.22
C GLU A 65 27.16 -17.08 5.21
N ILE A 66 27.50 -18.21 4.58
CA ILE A 66 26.72 -18.81 3.49
C ILE A 66 25.29 -19.11 3.96
N GLU A 67 25.12 -19.61 5.18
CA GLU A 67 23.79 -19.90 5.72
C GLU A 67 22.95 -18.63 5.91
N GLN A 68 23.56 -17.52 6.35
CA GLN A 68 22.87 -16.25 6.48
C GLN A 68 22.52 -15.67 5.10
N LEU A 69 23.41 -15.78 4.13
CA LEU A 69 23.13 -15.41 2.73
C LEU A 69 21.96 -16.21 2.17
N GLN A 70 21.88 -17.52 2.44
CA GLN A 70 20.73 -18.34 2.03
C GLN A 70 19.44 -17.88 2.69
N ARG A 71 19.46 -17.59 3.99
CA ARG A 71 18.28 -17.06 4.72
C ARG A 71 17.82 -15.73 4.13
N LEU A 72 18.73 -14.78 3.93
CA LEU A 72 18.45 -13.46 3.35
C LEU A 72 17.94 -13.60 1.90
N GLY A 73 18.54 -14.47 1.10
CA GLY A 73 18.11 -14.75 -0.27
C GLY A 73 16.70 -15.35 -0.36
N GLY A 74 16.32 -16.20 0.60
CA GLY A 74 14.96 -16.71 0.72
C GLY A 74 13.96 -15.60 1.01
N VAL A 75 14.27 -14.73 1.98
CA VAL A 75 13.44 -13.57 2.32
C VAL A 75 13.30 -12.62 1.12
N LEU A 76 14.41 -12.32 0.43
CA LEU A 76 14.41 -11.47 -0.76
C LEU A 76 13.51 -12.03 -1.86
N SER A 77 13.60 -13.32 -2.13
CA SER A 77 12.76 -14.01 -3.12
C SER A 77 11.28 -13.85 -2.80
N THR A 78 10.87 -14.11 -1.55
CA THR A 78 9.48 -13.93 -1.11
C THR A 78 9.02 -12.48 -1.22
N MET A 79 9.88 -11.51 -0.92
CA MET A 79 9.55 -10.08 -1.06
C MET A 79 9.35 -9.68 -2.52
N LEU A 80 10.18 -10.19 -3.44
CA LEU A 80 10.05 -9.96 -4.88
C LEU A 80 8.76 -10.55 -5.44
N GLU A 81 8.40 -11.77 -5.06
CA GLU A 81 7.12 -12.38 -5.42
C GLU A 81 5.93 -11.56 -4.89
N SER A 82 6.04 -11.08 -3.65
CA SER A 82 5.01 -10.23 -3.04
C SER A 82 4.86 -8.90 -3.80
N LEU A 83 5.97 -8.29 -4.21
CA LEU A 83 5.98 -7.07 -5.02
C LEU A 83 5.32 -7.30 -6.39
N GLU A 84 5.60 -8.43 -7.05
CA GLU A 84 4.96 -8.80 -8.30
C GLU A 84 3.44 -8.94 -8.14
N ARG A 85 2.99 -9.61 -7.07
CA ARG A 85 1.57 -9.77 -6.75
C ARG A 85 0.88 -8.42 -6.56
N VAL A 86 1.48 -7.51 -5.77
CA VAL A 86 0.94 -6.16 -5.57
C VAL A 86 0.81 -5.42 -6.89
N ARG A 87 1.85 -5.44 -7.74
CA ARG A 87 1.81 -4.80 -9.08
C ARG A 87 0.79 -5.44 -10.01
N ARG A 88 0.54 -6.75 -9.90
CA ARG A 88 -0.48 -7.44 -10.68
C ARG A 88 -1.88 -7.00 -10.27
N ILE A 89 -2.17 -6.98 -8.96
CA ILE A 89 -3.45 -6.51 -8.41
C ILE A 89 -3.73 -5.06 -8.86
N LYS A 90 -2.73 -4.18 -8.77
CA LYS A 90 -2.85 -2.78 -9.21
C LYS A 90 -3.11 -2.62 -10.71
N ARG A 91 -2.66 -3.55 -11.56
CA ARG A 91 -2.96 -3.56 -13.01
C ARG A 91 -4.37 -4.05 -13.31
N MET A 92 -4.91 -4.95 -12.48
CA MET A 92 -6.25 -5.51 -12.66
C MET A 92 -7.37 -4.52 -12.28
N GLY A 93 -7.17 -3.68 -11.27
CA GLY A 93 -8.12 -2.64 -10.86
C GLY A 93 -8.06 -1.32 -11.67
N LYS A 94 -7.54 -1.35 -12.90
CA LYS A 94 -7.49 -0.20 -13.83
C LYS A 94 -8.34 -0.44 -15.10
N ALA A 95 -9.18 -1.47 -15.09
CA ALA A 95 -10.00 -1.89 -16.23
C ALA A 95 -11.41 -1.31 -16.16
#